data_AF-A0A7S1IL64-F1
#
_entry.id   AF-A0A7S1IL64-F1
#
_cell.length_a   1.000
_cell.length_b   1.000
_cell.length_c   1.000
_cell.angle_alpha   90.00
_cell.angle_beta   90.00
_cell.angle_gamma   90.00
#
_symmetry.space_group_name_H-M   'P 1'
#
loop_
_entity.id
_entity.type
_entity.pdbx_description
1 polymer ?
#
loop_
_entity_poly.entity_id
_entity_poly.type
_entity_poly.pdbx_seq_one_letter_code
_entity_poly.pdbx_strand_id
1 'polypeptide(L)'
;RTAPILKGLFWCVLGLHWIALVKNLISPRERAEGYGTSLYWCWGCISSGDPMFPEDPTAGEITYAGVLQLLSLLVAGLIVGQLSVKLLKRDVKDELKTKMSLTLGILRHYHIPPALMHEVLSFQYHSLTTHI
;
A
#
# COMPACT_ATOMS: atom_id res chain seq x y z
N ARG A 1 -3.90 -20.83 -11.26
CA ARG A 1 -4.30 -19.50 -10.72
C ARG A 1 -3.04 -18.64 -10.61
N THR A 2 -2.76 -17.80 -11.61
CA THR A 2 -1.63 -16.86 -11.56
C THR A 2 -1.80 -15.90 -10.39
N ALA A 3 -0.83 -15.84 -9.49
CA ALA A 3 -0.90 -15.05 -8.27
C ALA A 3 -1.16 -13.56 -8.61
N PRO A 4 -2.17 -12.91 -7.99
CA PRO A 4 -2.47 -11.49 -8.23
C PRO A 4 -1.26 -10.58 -7.96
N ILE A 5 -0.38 -11.01 -7.05
CA ILE A 5 0.89 -10.34 -6.73
C ILE A 5 1.83 -10.33 -7.94
N LEU A 6 1.95 -11.44 -8.68
CA LEU A 6 2.83 -11.51 -9.85
C LEU A 6 2.35 -10.59 -10.98
N LYS A 7 1.02 -10.49 -11.16
CA LYS A 7 0.43 -9.55 -12.11
C LYS A 7 0.74 -8.11 -11.71
N GLY A 8 0.58 -7.76 -10.43
CA GLY A 8 0.91 -6.43 -9.92
C GLY A 8 2.38 -6.08 -10.13
N LEU A 9 3.29 -6.98 -9.76
CA LEU A 9 4.73 -6.79 -9.94
C LEU A 9 5.10 -6.56 -11.42
N PHE A 10 4.51 -7.36 -12.33
CA PHE A 10 4.72 -7.20 -13.77
C PHE A 10 4.33 -5.80 -14.25
N TRP A 11 3.14 -5.32 -13.87
CA TRP A 11 2.68 -3.98 -14.26
C TRP A 11 3.53 -2.85 -13.65
N CYS A 12 4.03 -3.03 -12.42
CA CYS A 12 4.95 -2.06 -11.81
C CYS A 12 6.28 -1.96 -12.56
N VAL A 13 6.89 -3.11 -12.90
CA VAL A 13 8.15 -3.15 -13.66
C VAL A 13 7.95 -2.57 -15.06
N LEU A 14 6.84 -2.93 -15.72
CA LEU A 14 6.52 -2.39 -17.05
C LEU A 14 6.27 -0.88 -17.00
N GLY A 15 5.57 -0.38 -15.97
CA GLY A 15 5.38 1.05 -15.76
C GLY A 15 6.70 1.80 -15.57
N LEU A 16 7.59 1.27 -14.72
CA LEU A 16 8.93 1.84 -14.51
C LEU A 16 9.75 1.86 -15.82
N HIS A 17 9.64 0.80 -16.63
CA HIS A 17 10.28 0.74 -17.94
C HIS A 17 9.82 1.86 -18.88
N TRP A 18 8.51 2.10 -18.99
CA TRP A 18 7.98 3.18 -19.83
C TRP A 18 8.43 4.57 -19.35
N ILE A 19 8.45 4.79 -18.03
CA ILE A 19 8.94 6.04 -17.43
C ILE A 19 10.43 6.26 -17.79
N ALA A 20 11.26 5.22 -17.66
CA ALA A 20 12.67 5.29 -18.04
C ALA A 20 12.90 5.51 -19.54
N LEU A 21 12.05 4.95 -20.41
CA LEU A 21 12.09 5.24 -21.85
C LEU A 21 11.74 6.71 -22.15
N VAL A 22 10.76 7.28 -21.46
CA VAL A 22 10.41 8.70 -21.61
C VAL A 22 11.55 9.61 -21.14
N LYS A 23 12.23 9.30 -20.02
CA LYS A 23 13.43 10.04 -19.60
C LYS A 23 14.52 10.02 -20.68
N ASN A 24 14.77 8.86 -21.30
CA ASN A 24 15.74 8.73 -22.39
C ASN A 24 15.36 9.51 -23.66
N LEU A 25 14.07 9.73 -23.89
CA LEU A 25 13.59 10.57 -24.99
C LEU A 25 13.80 12.06 -24.71
N ILE A 26 13.59 12.49 -23.47
CA ILE A 26 13.73 13.88 -23.03
C ILE A 26 15.21 14.27 -22.89
N SER A 27 16.05 13.35 -22.43
CA SER A 27 17.48 13.55 -22.24
C SER A 27 18.31 12.64 -23.16
N PRO A 28 18.46 13.01 -24.45
CA PRO A 28 19.28 12.23 -25.38
C PRO A 28 20.78 12.26 -25.02
N ARG A 29 21.24 13.20 -24.18
CA ARG A 29 22.62 13.21 -23.65
C ARG A 29 22.87 12.05 -22.70
N GLU A 30 21.99 11.85 -21.72
CA GLU A 30 22.08 10.74 -20.77
C GLU A 30 21.79 9.37 -21.41
N ARG A 31 21.20 9.33 -22.60
CA ARG A 31 21.02 8.08 -23.37
C ARG A 31 22.35 7.33 -23.57
N ALA A 32 23.47 8.06 -23.60
CA ALA A 32 24.81 7.48 -23.71
C ALA A 32 25.29 6.80 -22.41
N GLU A 33 24.78 7.21 -21.25
CA GLU A 33 25.10 6.64 -19.94
C GLU A 33 24.39 5.30 -19.69
N GLY A 34 23.37 5.02 -20.50
CA GLY A 34 22.70 3.73 -20.55
C GLY A 34 21.41 3.66 -19.73
N TYR A 35 20.57 2.70 -20.10
CA TYR A 35 19.23 2.52 -19.56
C TYR A 35 19.19 2.29 -18.03
N GLY A 36 20.25 1.71 -17.46
CA GLY A 36 20.36 1.49 -16.01
C GLY A 36 20.39 2.78 -15.21
N THR A 37 21.09 3.81 -15.70
CA THR A 37 21.16 5.12 -15.05
C THR A 37 19.80 5.82 -15.08
N SER A 38 19.10 5.77 -16.22
CA SER A 38 17.75 6.32 -16.32
C SER A 38 16.75 5.63 -15.40
N LEU A 39 16.84 4.29 -15.27
CA LEU A 39 16.02 3.54 -14.32
C LEU A 39 16.30 3.96 -12.87
N TYR A 40 17.57 4.09 -12.50
CA TYR A 40 17.97 4.52 -11.16
C TYR A 40 17.46 5.93 -10.85
N TRP A 41 17.58 6.84 -11.82
CA TRP A 41 17.05 8.20 -11.70
C TRP A 41 15.53 8.22 -11.52
N CYS A 42 14.79 7.49 -12.37
CA CYS A 42 13.33 7.38 -12.27
C CYS A 42 12.90 6.74 -10.94
N TRP A 43 13.64 5.74 -10.47
CA TRP A 43 13.42 5.14 -9.16
C TRP A 43 13.57 6.18 -8.05
N GLY A 44 14.63 7.00 -8.09
CA GLY A 44 14.85 8.11 -7.16
C GLY A 44 13.65 9.07 -7.12
N CYS A 45 13.13 9.50 -8.27
CA CYS A 45 11.93 10.35 -8.32
C CYS A 45 10.68 9.69 -7.70
N ILE A 46 10.47 8.39 -7.98
CA ILE A 46 9.29 7.67 -7.52
C ILE A 46 9.36 7.38 -6.02
N SER A 47 10.54 7.05 -5.50
CA SER A 47 10.74 6.77 -4.08
C SER A 47 10.87 8.03 -3.22
N SER A 48 10.56 9.22 -3.77
CA SER A 48 10.75 10.51 -3.10
C SER A 48 12.20 10.79 -2.68
N GLY A 49 13.16 10.17 -3.37
CA GLY A 49 14.58 10.47 -3.24
C GLY A 49 14.98 11.69 -4.07
N ASP A 50 16.23 12.11 -3.92
CA ASP A 50 16.79 13.20 -4.72
C ASP A 50 17.14 12.69 -6.13
N PRO A 51 16.48 13.17 -7.20
CA PRO A 51 16.91 12.89 -8.55
C PRO A 51 18.26 13.57 -8.78
N MET A 52 19.32 12.77 -8.98
CA MET A 52 20.61 13.31 -9.41
C MET A 52 20.43 13.98 -10.76
N PHE A 53 20.37 15.31 -10.79
CA PHE A 53 20.37 16.06 -12.02
C PHE A 53 21.80 16.21 -12.56
N PRO A 54 21.99 16.27 -13.88
CA PRO A 54 23.25 16.70 -14.47
C PRO A 54 23.53 18.16 -14.09
N GLU A 55 24.79 18.61 -14.24
CA GLU A 55 25.22 19.97 -13.87
C GLU A 55 24.39 21.07 -14.56
N ASP A 56 23.94 20.83 -15.80
CA ASP A 56 23.09 21.74 -16.58
C ASP A 56 21.79 21.03 -17.02
N PRO A 57 20.78 20.92 -16.13
CA PRO A 57 19.54 20.24 -16.45
C PRO A 57 18.70 21.07 -17.43
N THR A 58 18.13 20.40 -18.42
CA THR A 58 17.20 21.03 -19.36
C THR A 58 15.86 21.31 -18.68
N ALA A 59 15.13 22.34 -19.13
CA ALA A 59 13.79 22.63 -18.63
C ALA A 59 12.82 21.43 -18.79
N GLY A 60 13.02 20.60 -19.82
CA GLY A 60 12.27 19.36 -20.02
C GLY A 60 12.51 18.32 -18.92
N GLU A 61 13.75 18.18 -18.45
CA GLU A 61 14.08 17.25 -17.37
C GLU A 61 13.53 17.71 -16.02
N ILE A 62 13.63 19.00 -15.73
CA ILE A 62 13.11 19.59 -14.49
C ILE A 62 11.59 19.42 -14.44
N THR A 63 10.88 19.77 -15.52
CA THR A 63 9.41 19.65 -15.58
C THR A 63 8.96 18.19 -15.51
N TYR A 64 9.67 17.28 -16.19
CA TYR A 64 9.38 15.85 -16.11
C TYR A 64 9.59 15.29 -14.69
N ALA A 65 10.70 15.63 -14.04
CA ALA A 65 10.97 15.25 -12.66
C ALA A 65 9.88 15.75 -11.71
N GLY A 66 9.46 17.02 -11.85
CA GLY A 66 8.40 17.61 -11.04
C GLY A 66 7.06 16.90 -11.20
N VAL A 67 6.67 16.58 -12.44
CA VAL A 67 5.45 15.81 -12.71
C VAL A 67 5.54 14.40 -12.10
N LEU A 68 6.69 13.73 -12.25
CA LEU A 68 6.89 12.38 -11.74
C LEU A 68 6.85 12.34 -10.20
N GLN A 69 7.44 13.32 -9.52
CA GLN A 69 7.40 13.46 -8.06
C GLN A 69 5.99 13.77 -7.55
N LEU A 70 5.20 14.59 -8.25
CA LEU A 70 3.80 14.84 -7.87
C LEU A 70 2.94 13.58 -8.01
N LEU A 71 3.13 12.83 -9.10
CA LEU A 71 2.44 11.56 -9.30
C LEU A 71 2.85 10.52 -8.26
N SER A 72 4.13 10.44 -7.90
CA SER A 72 4.61 9.50 -6.89
C SER A 72 4.01 9.80 -5.51
N LEU A 73 3.92 11.08 -5.14
CA LEU A 73 3.26 11.51 -3.91
C LEU A 73 1.79 11.08 -3.85
N LEU A 74 1.03 11.25 -4.95
CA LEU A 74 -0.37 10.83 -5.03
C LEU A 74 -0.52 9.31 -4.85
N VAL A 75 0.32 8.54 -5.55
CA VAL A 75 0.28 7.07 -5.47
C VAL A 75 0.66 6.59 -4.06
N ALA A 76 1.72 7.14 -3.47
CA ALA A 76 2.14 6.81 -2.11
C ALA A 76 1.04 7.14 -1.10
N GLY A 77 0.40 8.30 -1.21
CA GLY A 77 -0.71 8.71 -0.35
C GLY A 77 -1.91 7.75 -0.43
N LEU A 78 -2.29 7.32 -1.64
CA LEU A 78 -3.36 6.33 -1.83
C LEU A 78 -3.01 4.97 -1.21
N ILE A 79 -1.77 4.50 -1.38
CA ILE A 79 -1.31 3.22 -0.80
C ILE A 79 -1.35 3.29 0.73
N VAL A 80 -0.79 4.35 1.32
CA VAL A 80 -0.80 4.56 2.77
C VAL A 80 -2.22 4.65 3.29
N GLY A 81 -3.11 5.40 2.64
CA GLY A 81 -4.53 5.49 3.03
C GLY A 81 -5.24 4.13 3.05
N GLN A 82 -5.04 3.31 2.01
CA GLN A 82 -5.62 1.96 1.94
C GLN A 82 -5.05 1.02 3.01
N LEU A 83 -3.75 1.11 3.31
CA LEU A 83 -3.11 0.35 4.38
C LEU A 83 -3.65 0.77 5.75
N SER A 84 -3.77 2.08 6.01
CA SER A 84 -4.33 2.62 7.25
C SER A 84 -5.76 2.13 7.50
N VAL A 85 -6.63 2.15 6.48
CA VAL A 85 -8.00 1.62 6.62
C VAL A 85 -8.01 0.13 6.94
N LYS A 86 -7.11 -0.66 6.33
CA LYS A 86 -7.00 -2.10 6.62
C LYS A 86 -6.49 -2.37 8.04
N LEU A 87 -5.54 -1.57 8.52
CA LEU A 87 -5.01 -1.68 9.88
C LEU A 87 -6.09 -1.31 10.90
N LEU A 88 -6.77 -0.19 10.72
CA LEU A 88 -7.88 0.23 11.59
C LEU A 88 -9.00 -0.82 11.66
N LYS A 89 -9.39 -1.40 10.51
CA LYS A 89 -10.38 -2.49 10.47
C LYS A 89 -9.90 -3.77 11.14
N ARG A 90 -8.59 -4.02 11.19
CA ARG A 90 -8.03 -5.17 11.90
C ARG A 90 -8.14 -4.97 13.41
N ASP A 91 -7.79 -3.77 13.89
CA ASP A 91 -7.84 -3.46 15.32
C ASP A 91 -9.26 -3.56 15.88
N VAL A 92 -10.29 -3.13 15.14
CA VAL A 92 -11.70 -3.31 15.53
C VAL A 92 -12.08 -4.78 15.68
N LYS A 93 -11.60 -5.66 14.78
CA LYS A 93 -11.86 -7.10 14.87
C LYS A 93 -11.15 -7.73 16.07
N ASP A 94 -9.92 -7.30 16.35
CA ASP A 94 -9.15 -7.78 17.49
C ASP A 94 -9.76 -7.33 18.83
N GLU A 95 -10.29 -6.11 18.90
CA GLU A 95 -11.05 -5.63 20.05
C GLU A 95 -12.33 -6.46 20.26
N LEU A 96 -13.08 -6.73 19.19
CA LEU A 96 -14.30 -7.53 19.23
C LEU A 96 -14.03 -8.96 19.71
N LYS A 97 -12.95 -9.58 19.20
CA LYS A 97 -12.48 -10.89 19.66
C LYS A 97 -12.11 -10.87 21.14
N THR A 98 -11.48 -9.79 21.60
CA THR A 98 -11.10 -9.63 23.02
C THR A 98 -12.33 -9.54 23.91
N LYS A 99 -13.35 -8.75 23.53
CA LYS A 99 -14.61 -8.64 24.27
C LYS A 99 -15.35 -9.99 24.35
N MET A 100 -15.44 -10.73 23.25
CA MET A 100 -16.04 -12.08 23.26
C MET A 100 -15.25 -13.05 24.14
N SER A 101 -13.92 -12.98 24.14
CA SER A 101 -13.06 -13.80 25.00
C SER A 101 -13.28 -13.50 26.49
N LEU A 102 -13.46 -12.23 26.86
CA LEU A 102 -13.78 -11.83 28.23
C LEU A 102 -15.15 -12.37 28.67
N THR A 103 -16.18 -12.22 27.83
CA THR A 103 -17.51 -12.79 28.09
C THR A 103 -17.46 -14.30 28.28
N LEU A 104 -16.71 -15.00 27.43
CA LEU A 104 -16.52 -16.45 27.53
C LEU A 104 -15.81 -16.85 28.83
N GLY A 105 -14.84 -16.05 29.29
CA GLY A 105 -14.20 -16.22 30.61
C GLY A 105 -15.19 -16.12 31.77
N ILE A 106 -16.09 -15.14 31.72
CA ILE A 106 -17.15 -14.95 32.74
C ILE A 106 -18.12 -16.14 32.72
N LEU A 107 -18.62 -16.54 31.54
CA LEU A 107 -19.57 -17.65 31.41
C LEU A 107 -18.99 -18.97 31.92
N ARG A 108 -17.69 -19.20 31.66
CA ARG A 108 -16.98 -20.37 32.19
C ARG A 108 -16.85 -20.32 33.71
N HIS A 109 -16.56 -19.15 34.29
CA HIS A 109 -16.47 -18.99 35.75
C HIS A 109 -17.78 -19.39 36.46
N TYR A 110 -18.93 -19.08 35.87
CA TYR A 110 -20.25 -19.43 36.41
C TYR A 110 -20.76 -20.82 35.99
N HIS A 111 -19.92 -21.65 35.34
CA HIS A 111 -20.27 -23.01 34.92
C HIS A 111 -21.56 -23.11 34.06
N ILE A 112 -21.81 -22.09 33.23
CA ILE A 112 -22.94 -22.08 32.30
C ILE A 112 -22.82 -23.28 31.34
N PRO A 113 -23.88 -24.00 30.98
CA PRO A 113 -23.78 -25.10 30.02
C PRO A 113 -23.39 -24.60 28.61
N PRO A 114 -22.62 -25.38 27.82
CA PRO A 114 -22.11 -24.94 26.52
C PRO A 114 -23.19 -24.49 25.53
N ALA A 115 -24.39 -25.08 25.58
CA ALA A 115 -25.52 -24.70 24.74
C ALA A 115 -25.92 -23.23 24.95
N LEU A 116 -26.02 -22.79 26.20
CA LEU A 116 -26.34 -21.39 26.54
C LEU A 116 -25.17 -20.44 26.22
N MET A 117 -23.92 -20.90 26.37
CA MET A 117 -22.76 -20.09 25.98
C MET A 117 -22.78 -19.78 24.48
N HIS A 118 -23.12 -20.76 23.65
CA HIS A 118 -23.24 -20.57 22.20
C HIS A 118 -24.33 -19.58 21.83
N GLU A 119 -25.48 -19.63 22.51
CA GLU A 119 -26.57 -18.68 22.29
C GLU A 119 -26.15 -17.25 22.63
N VAL A 120 -25.56 -17.04 23.81
CA VAL A 120 -25.07 -15.71 24.24
C VAL A 120 -23.99 -15.16 23.31
N LEU A 121 -23.02 -15.98 22.90
CA LEU A 121 -21.96 -15.56 21.98
C LEU A 121 -22.50 -15.29 20.57
N SER A 122 -23.49 -16.07 20.11
CA SER A 122 -24.13 -15.84 18.81
C SER A 122 -24.91 -14.53 18.80
N PHE A 123 -25.63 -14.22 19.89
CA PHE A 123 -26.34 -12.96 20.06
C PHE A 123 -25.36 -11.78 20.13
N GLN A 124 -24.30 -11.91 20.92
CA GLN A 124 -23.25 -10.88 21.03
C GLN A 124 -22.57 -10.64 19.67
N TYR A 125 -22.24 -11.70 18.94
CA TYR A 125 -21.68 -11.58 17.60
C TYR A 125 -22.66 -10.87 16.65
N HIS A 126 -23.94 -11.25 16.67
CA HIS A 126 -24.95 -10.62 15.81
C HIS A 126 -25.14 -9.14 16.15
N SER A 127 -25.30 -8.79 17.43
CA SER A 127 -25.42 -7.41 17.91
C SER A 127 -24.21 -6.57 17.49
N LEU A 128 -22.99 -7.08 17.69
CA LEU A 128 -21.77 -6.35 17.34
C LEU A 128 -21.55 -6.23 15.83
N THR A 129 -21.94 -7.23 15.04
CA THR A 129 -21.77 -7.19 13.57
C THR A 129 -22.83 -6.33 12.88
N THR A 130 -23.97 -6.08 13.53
CA THR A 130 -25.06 -5.23 12.96
C THR A 130 -24.80 -3.73 13.17
N HIS A 131 -23.97 -3.38 14.16
CA HIS A 131 -23.61 -1.99 14.48
C HIS A 131 -22.24 -1.54 13.91
N ILE A 132 -21.56 -2.39 13.14
CA ILE A 132 -20.30 -2.12 12.42
C ILE A 132 -20.58 -2.07 10.91
#